data_AF-A0A7W8A0Y7-F1
#
_entry.id   AF-A0A7W8A0Y7-F1
#
_cell.length_a   1.000
_cell.length_b   1.000
_cell.length_c   1.000
_cell.angle_alpha   90.00
_cell.angle_beta   90.00
_cell.angle_gamma   90.00
#
_symmetry.space_group_name_H-M   'P 1'
#
loop_
_entity.id
_entity.type
_entity.pdbx_description
1 polymer ?
#
loop_
_entity_poly.entity_id
_entity_poly.type
_entity_poly.pdbx_seq_one_letter_code
_entity_poly.pdbx_strand_id
1 'polypeptide(L)'
;MYREKLIGCDVVIWALHSDNRSTTYEASCLRRLLDGTEGAALANKLTFVMTKVDILTPPSWIFALHRDGGVFAPGARLADKLAAKALHYEEVFVRPWAHALVSTTYNPGGFALGDDRLSYDDYTIRYRGYVSAEVCQNYQRRYPAEAEVFGRLRDNHRVLACSALFRFNLAQLMVAVVNKLGPGATARFRRLLGEAERLAEVPVDTMRGLGNFLIWDGARKLLDLSDPTLPPKL
;
A
#
# COMPACT_ATOMS: atom_id res chain seq x y z
N MET A 1 2.42 0.65 28.40
CA MET A 1 3.21 1.55 27.53
C MET A 1 2.93 1.41 26.03
N TYR A 2 3.27 0.31 25.32
CA TYR A 2 3.07 0.24 23.86
C TYR A 2 1.59 0.29 23.45
N ARG A 3 0.74 -0.53 24.07
CA ARG A 3 -0.71 -0.54 23.79
C ARG A 3 -1.37 0.81 24.02
N GLU A 4 -1.06 1.49 25.13
CA GLU A 4 -1.58 2.84 25.45
C GLU A 4 -1.23 3.85 24.36
N LYS A 5 -0.01 3.81 23.83
CA LYS A 5 0.39 4.67 22.71
C LYS A 5 -0.43 4.35 21.45
N LEU A 6 -0.65 3.07 21.13
CA LEU A 6 -1.48 2.67 20.00
C LEU A 6 -2.94 3.11 20.14
N ILE A 7 -3.48 3.06 21.36
CA ILE A 7 -4.84 3.54 21.67
C ILE A 7 -4.93 5.03 21.41
N GLY A 8 -3.91 5.81 21.78
CA GLY A 8 -3.87 7.26 21.57
C GLY A 8 -3.62 7.70 20.12
N CYS A 9 -3.17 6.82 19.22
CA CYS A 9 -2.96 7.15 17.82
C CYS A 9 -4.26 7.05 17.00
N ASP A 10 -4.43 7.91 16.00
CA ASP A 10 -5.52 7.78 15.02
C ASP A 10 -5.19 6.71 13.96
N VAL A 11 -3.92 6.63 13.56
CA VAL A 11 -3.38 5.65 12.61
C VAL A 11 -2.06 5.12 13.12
N VAL A 12 -1.83 3.83 12.93
CA VAL A 12 -0.61 3.14 13.32
C VAL A 12 0.00 2.50 12.08
N ILE A 13 1.22 2.90 11.72
CA ILE A 13 1.99 2.22 10.67
C ILE A 13 2.70 1.03 11.31
N TRP A 14 2.30 -0.18 10.92
CA TRP A 14 2.96 -1.41 11.34
C TRP A 14 3.97 -1.84 10.28
N ALA A 15 5.23 -1.47 10.50
CA ALA A 15 6.32 -1.77 9.57
C ALA A 15 6.82 -3.21 9.74
N LEU A 16 6.80 -3.97 8.64
CA LEU A 16 7.32 -5.33 8.51
C LEU A 16 8.53 -5.30 7.60
N HIS A 17 9.63 -5.97 7.95
CA HIS A 17 10.80 -6.01 7.08
C HIS A 17 10.57 -6.96 5.89
N SER A 18 10.94 -6.54 4.67
CA SER A 18 10.78 -7.36 3.46
C SER A 18 11.58 -8.66 3.45
N ASP A 19 12.61 -8.81 4.28
CA ASP A 19 13.36 -10.07 4.49
C ASP A 19 13.09 -10.69 5.87
N ASN A 20 11.91 -10.44 6.46
CA ASN A 20 11.59 -11.07 7.74
C ASN A 20 11.45 -12.59 7.59
N ARG A 21 12.20 -13.34 8.41
CA ARG A 21 12.19 -14.81 8.51
C ARG A 21 11.38 -15.33 9.71
N SER A 22 10.88 -14.43 10.55
CA SER A 22 10.18 -14.74 11.80
C SER A 22 8.74 -14.22 11.80
N THR A 23 8.08 -14.25 10.64
CA THR A 23 6.70 -13.76 10.45
C THR A 23 5.73 -14.32 11.49
N THR A 24 5.84 -15.62 11.83
CA THR A 24 4.98 -16.28 12.83
C THR A 24 5.17 -15.72 14.24
N TYR A 25 6.41 -15.40 14.62
CA TYR A 25 6.71 -14.80 15.92
C TYR A 25 6.10 -13.40 16.01
N GLU A 26 6.31 -12.56 15.01
CA GLU A 26 5.71 -11.22 14.96
C GLU A 26 4.19 -11.27 14.98
N ALA A 27 3.58 -12.21 14.26
CA ALA A 27 2.14 -12.42 14.27
C ALA A 27 1.63 -12.80 15.68
N SER A 28 2.38 -13.63 16.41
CA SER A 28 2.05 -13.98 17.78
C SER A 28 2.13 -12.77 18.73
N CYS A 29 3.15 -11.92 18.55
CA CYS A 29 3.32 -10.69 19.32
C CYS A 29 2.17 -9.71 19.03
N LEU A 30 1.80 -9.55 17.76
CA LEU A 30 0.67 -8.72 17.37
C LEU A 30 -0.65 -9.23 17.98
N ARG A 31 -0.90 -10.55 17.95
CA ARG A 31 -2.07 -11.14 18.61
C ARG A 31 -2.15 -10.79 20.08
N ARG A 32 -1.06 -11.01 20.82
CA ARG A 32 -1.01 -10.65 22.24
C ARG A 32 -1.25 -9.17 22.49
N LEU A 33 -0.84 -8.30 21.57
CA LEU A 33 -1.05 -6.86 21.69
C LEU A 33 -2.51 -6.44 21.44
N LEU A 34 -3.16 -7.10 20.48
CA LEU A 34 -4.54 -6.87 20.09
C LEU A 34 -5.54 -7.66 20.94
N ASP A 35 -5.12 -8.66 21.71
CA ASP A 35 -6.02 -9.41 22.59
C ASP A 35 -6.70 -8.49 23.62
N GLY A 36 -7.99 -8.70 23.86
CA GLY A 36 -8.81 -7.93 24.80
C GLY A 36 -9.85 -7.02 24.14
N THR A 37 -10.54 -6.23 24.96
CA THR A 37 -11.77 -5.50 24.57
C THR A 37 -11.56 -4.42 23.50
N GLU A 38 -10.37 -3.85 23.42
CA GLU A 38 -10.01 -2.80 22.45
C GLU A 38 -9.39 -3.34 21.16
N GLY A 39 -9.23 -4.66 21.05
CA GLY A 39 -8.52 -5.31 19.95
C GLY A 39 -9.06 -4.94 18.57
N ALA A 40 -10.38 -4.91 18.43
CA ALA A 40 -11.04 -4.52 17.20
C ALA A 40 -10.73 -3.06 16.82
N ALA A 41 -10.82 -2.13 17.79
CA ALA A 41 -10.52 -0.72 17.55
C ALA A 41 -9.06 -0.53 17.15
N LEU A 42 -8.14 -1.24 17.81
CA LEU A 42 -6.71 -1.20 17.49
C LEU A 42 -6.41 -1.79 16.11
N ALA A 43 -6.98 -2.95 15.77
CA ALA A 43 -6.79 -3.59 14.46
C ALA A 43 -7.19 -2.67 13.31
N ASN A 44 -8.26 -1.89 13.48
CA ASN A 44 -8.73 -0.93 12.47
C ASN A 44 -7.79 0.26 12.25
N LYS A 45 -6.96 0.60 13.24
CA LYS A 45 -5.96 1.69 13.14
C LYS A 45 -4.69 1.25 12.41
N LEU A 46 -4.44 -0.05 12.31
CA LEU A 46 -3.21 -0.58 11.71
C LEU A 46 -3.22 -0.43 10.19
N THR A 47 -2.12 0.12 9.66
CA THR A 47 -1.75 0.10 8.25
C THR A 47 -0.45 -0.69 8.14
N PHE A 48 -0.50 -1.85 7.49
CA PHE A 48 0.67 -2.72 7.37
C PHE A 48 1.52 -2.33 6.17
N VAL A 49 2.83 -2.20 6.42
CA VAL A 49 3.79 -1.78 5.39
C VAL A 49 4.95 -2.76 5.38
N MET A 50 5.16 -3.41 4.24
CA MET A 50 6.38 -4.17 4.00
C MET A 50 7.47 -3.20 3.54
N THR A 51 8.45 -2.95 4.39
CA THR A 51 9.53 -1.97 4.21
C THR A 51 10.79 -2.58 3.61
N LYS A 52 11.68 -1.74 3.07
CA LYS A 52 12.95 -2.11 2.46
C LYS A 52 12.81 -3.11 1.31
N VAL A 53 11.77 -2.96 0.49
CA VAL A 53 11.55 -3.88 -0.64
C VAL A 53 12.62 -3.74 -1.73
N ASP A 54 13.39 -2.65 -1.71
CA ASP A 54 14.56 -2.41 -2.56
C ASP A 54 15.65 -3.48 -2.40
N ILE A 55 15.76 -4.13 -1.23
CA ILE A 55 16.78 -5.17 -0.99
C ILE A 55 16.42 -6.53 -1.61
N LEU A 56 15.19 -6.68 -2.14
CA LEU A 56 14.73 -7.93 -2.74
C LEU A 56 15.32 -8.10 -4.14
N THR A 57 16.62 -8.37 -4.22
CA THR A 57 17.36 -8.61 -5.47
C THR A 57 17.99 -10.01 -5.48
N PRO A 58 17.95 -10.74 -6.61
CA PRO A 58 17.21 -10.45 -7.86
C PRO A 58 15.70 -10.76 -7.74
N PRO A 59 14.79 -9.96 -8.36
CA PRO A 59 14.85 -9.35 -9.71
C PRO A 59 15.02 -7.81 -9.76
N SER A 60 15.13 -7.23 -10.97
CA SER A 60 15.48 -5.82 -11.21
C SER A 60 14.35 -4.80 -10.97
N TRP A 61 14.75 -3.61 -10.55
CA TRP A 61 13.94 -2.39 -10.59
C TRP A 61 14.14 -1.65 -11.92
N ILE A 62 13.11 -0.93 -12.32
CA ILE A 62 13.03 -0.10 -13.52
C ILE A 62 12.89 1.35 -13.07
N PHE A 63 13.74 2.23 -13.59
CA PHE A 63 13.60 3.67 -13.45
C PHE A 63 12.99 4.24 -14.73
N ALA A 64 11.74 4.68 -14.65
CA ALA A 64 11.04 5.36 -15.74
C ALA A 64 11.41 6.85 -15.72
N LEU A 65 12.18 7.29 -16.71
CA LEU A 65 12.71 8.64 -16.84
C LEU A 65 11.66 9.61 -17.39
N HIS A 66 11.50 10.75 -16.74
CA HIS A 66 10.65 11.86 -17.15
C HIS A 66 11.35 13.21 -16.93
N ARG A 67 11.82 13.85 -18.00
CA ARG A 67 12.60 15.11 -17.95
C ARG A 67 13.84 14.97 -17.05
N ASP A 68 13.86 15.69 -15.92
CA ASP A 68 14.99 15.77 -14.97
C ASP A 68 14.84 14.79 -13.78
N GLY A 69 13.77 14.00 -13.77
CA GLY A 69 13.45 13.06 -12.70
C GLY A 69 12.88 11.74 -13.24
N GLY A 70 12.41 10.88 -12.35
CA GLY A 70 11.77 9.64 -12.75
C GLY A 70 11.20 8.86 -11.58
N VAL A 71 10.49 7.79 -11.87
CA VAL A 71 9.83 6.95 -10.88
C VAL A 71 10.36 5.53 -10.97
N PHE A 72 10.61 4.92 -9.82
CA PHE A 72 10.96 3.51 -9.76
C PHE A 72 9.72 2.62 -9.77
N ALA A 73 9.77 1.58 -10.60
CA ALA A 73 8.79 0.51 -10.66
C ALA A 73 9.51 -0.84 -10.62
N PRO A 74 8.93 -1.87 -9.98
CA PRO A 74 9.48 -3.21 -10.05
C PRO A 74 9.30 -3.78 -11.46
N GLY A 75 10.30 -4.50 -11.98
CA GLY A 75 10.09 -5.34 -13.16
C GLY A 75 9.06 -6.45 -12.88
N ALA A 76 8.46 -7.04 -13.91
CA ALA A 76 7.34 -7.99 -13.78
C ALA A 76 7.58 -9.10 -12.73
N ARG A 77 8.73 -9.77 -12.77
CA ARG A 77 9.08 -10.83 -11.80
C ARG A 77 9.17 -10.31 -10.36
N LEU A 78 9.67 -9.08 -10.16
CA LEU A 78 9.75 -8.49 -8.83
C LEU A 78 8.35 -8.08 -8.36
N ALA A 79 7.53 -7.52 -9.25
CA ALA A 79 6.14 -7.18 -8.96
C ALA A 79 5.35 -8.41 -8.46
N ASP A 80 5.50 -9.55 -9.14
CA ASP A 80 4.87 -10.82 -8.75
C ASP A 80 5.33 -11.29 -7.37
N LYS A 81 6.65 -11.24 -7.10
CA LYS A 81 7.21 -11.59 -5.79
C LYS A 81 6.69 -10.66 -4.67
N LEU A 82 6.63 -9.35 -4.94
CA LEU A 82 6.12 -8.37 -3.97
C LEU A 82 4.64 -8.62 -3.69
N ALA A 83 3.84 -8.90 -4.73
CA ALA A 83 2.42 -9.21 -4.58
C ALA A 83 2.20 -10.49 -3.78
N ALA A 84 2.92 -11.57 -4.09
CA ALA A 84 2.84 -12.83 -3.35
C ALA A 84 3.24 -12.67 -1.88
N LYS A 85 4.30 -11.90 -1.61
CA LYS A 85 4.75 -11.65 -0.24
C LYS A 85 3.79 -10.75 0.55
N ALA A 86 3.25 -9.71 -0.09
CA ALA A 86 2.22 -8.87 0.50
C ALA A 86 0.98 -9.70 0.86
N LEU A 87 0.52 -10.57 -0.04
CA LEU A 87 -0.61 -11.48 0.21
C LEU A 87 -0.33 -12.40 1.40
N HIS A 88 0.86 -13.01 1.46
CA HIS A 88 1.25 -13.84 2.61
C HIS A 88 1.19 -13.04 3.93
N TYR A 89 1.66 -11.79 3.94
CA TYR A 89 1.58 -10.96 5.14
C TYR A 89 0.15 -10.55 5.47
N GLU A 90 -0.70 -10.30 4.48
CA GLU A 90 -2.13 -10.06 4.72
C GLU A 90 -2.80 -11.28 5.38
N GLU A 91 -2.50 -12.49 4.91
CA GLU A 91 -3.04 -13.73 5.50
C GLU A 91 -2.60 -13.94 6.95
N VAL A 92 -1.37 -13.52 7.28
CA VAL A 92 -0.78 -13.74 8.60
C VAL A 92 -1.15 -12.63 9.61
N PHE A 93 -1.19 -11.38 9.16
CA PHE A 93 -1.34 -10.21 10.05
C PHE A 93 -2.71 -9.54 9.98
N VAL A 94 -3.41 -9.62 8.85
CA VAL A 94 -4.70 -8.91 8.63
C VAL A 94 -5.88 -9.87 8.73
N ARG A 95 -5.86 -10.95 7.95
CA ARG A 95 -6.95 -11.92 7.84
C ARG A 95 -7.41 -12.53 9.17
N PRO A 96 -6.54 -12.80 10.18
CA PRO A 96 -7.01 -13.33 11.47
C PRO A 96 -7.99 -12.40 12.19
N TRP A 97 -7.94 -11.09 11.88
CA TRP A 97 -8.82 -10.07 12.46
C TRP A 97 -10.03 -9.77 11.59
N ALA A 98 -10.27 -10.51 10.51
CA ALA A 98 -11.28 -10.20 9.50
C ALA A 98 -12.66 -9.85 10.08
N HIS A 99 -13.09 -10.55 11.13
CA HIS A 99 -14.37 -10.33 11.80
C HIS A 99 -14.49 -8.98 12.52
N ALA A 100 -13.36 -8.39 12.90
CA ALA A 100 -13.27 -7.15 13.67
C ALA A 100 -12.93 -5.93 12.79
N LEU A 101 -12.55 -6.14 11.53
CA LEU A 101 -12.16 -5.08 10.62
C LEU A 101 -13.37 -4.33 10.05
N VAL A 102 -13.19 -3.03 9.88
CA VAL A 102 -14.08 -2.07 9.25
C VAL A 102 -13.22 -1.19 8.36
N SER A 103 -13.35 -1.39 7.05
CA SER A 103 -12.72 -0.48 6.08
C SER A 103 -13.59 0.74 5.85
N THR A 104 -12.97 1.90 5.71
CA THR A 104 -13.67 3.17 5.48
C THR A 104 -13.07 3.90 4.28
N THR A 105 -13.92 4.53 3.49
CA THR A 105 -13.52 5.46 2.42
C THR A 105 -14.52 6.61 2.32
N TYR A 106 -14.19 7.65 1.56
CA TYR A 106 -15.11 8.77 1.33
C TYR A 106 -16.23 8.35 0.36
N ASN A 107 -17.41 8.91 0.58
CA ASN A 107 -18.55 8.78 -0.33
C ASN A 107 -18.42 9.83 -1.45
N PRO A 108 -18.30 9.44 -2.72
CA PRO A 108 -18.28 10.38 -3.83
C PRO A 108 -19.68 10.98 -4.15
N GLY A 109 -20.73 10.52 -3.47
CA GLY A 109 -22.12 10.83 -3.75
C GLY A 109 -22.79 9.71 -4.57
N GLY A 110 -24.09 9.50 -4.35
CA GLY A 110 -24.89 8.52 -5.09
C GLY A 110 -24.64 7.05 -4.72
N PHE A 111 -23.73 6.76 -3.77
CA PHE A 111 -23.54 5.39 -3.29
C PHE A 111 -24.73 4.94 -2.45
N ALA A 112 -25.52 4.00 -2.97
CA ALA A 112 -26.69 3.48 -2.30
C ALA A 112 -26.90 1.99 -2.58
N LEU A 113 -26.08 1.14 -1.94
CA LEU A 113 -26.15 -0.31 -2.10
C LEU A 113 -26.77 -0.98 -0.87
N GLY A 114 -27.72 -1.88 -1.10
CA GLY A 114 -28.33 -2.72 -0.06
C GLY A 114 -27.52 -4.00 0.16
N ASP A 115 -26.51 -3.94 1.03
CA ASP A 115 -25.74 -5.09 1.51
C ASP A 115 -25.50 -4.92 3.01
N ASP A 116 -25.77 -5.95 3.82
CA ASP A 116 -25.69 -5.86 5.28
C ASP A 116 -24.29 -5.49 5.78
N ARG A 117 -23.23 -5.81 5.02
CA ARG A 117 -21.86 -5.46 5.39
C ARG A 117 -21.51 -4.02 5.07
N LEU A 118 -22.27 -3.37 4.21
CA LEU A 118 -22.05 -1.98 3.82
C LEU A 118 -22.92 -1.05 4.66
N SER A 119 -22.34 0.06 5.06
CA SER A 119 -23.09 1.22 5.53
C SER A 119 -22.49 2.48 4.94
N TYR A 120 -23.31 3.49 4.74
CA TYR A 120 -22.88 4.76 4.16
C TYR A 120 -23.68 5.91 4.75
N ASP A 121 -23.05 7.08 4.72
CA ASP A 121 -23.65 8.39 4.98
C ASP A 121 -23.20 9.35 3.88
N ASP A 122 -23.57 10.63 3.99
CA ASP A 122 -23.25 11.64 2.97
C ASP A 122 -21.74 11.79 2.70
N TYR A 123 -20.88 11.36 3.64
CA TYR A 123 -19.45 11.61 3.59
C TYR A 123 -18.61 10.34 3.49
N THR A 124 -19.13 9.21 3.96
CA THR A 124 -18.34 7.98 4.15
C THR A 124 -19.08 6.73 3.74
N ILE A 125 -18.29 5.75 3.31
CA ILE A 125 -18.72 4.39 3.02
C ILE A 125 -17.88 3.47 3.89
N ARG A 126 -18.53 2.52 4.57
CA ARG A 126 -17.92 1.56 5.47
C ARG A 126 -18.27 0.15 5.03
N TYR A 127 -17.31 -0.76 5.17
CA TYR A 127 -17.51 -2.19 4.97
C TYR A 127 -17.05 -2.96 6.20
N ARG A 128 -17.97 -3.73 6.80
CA ARG A 128 -17.70 -4.63 7.93
C ARG A 128 -17.14 -5.96 7.41
N GLY A 129 -15.92 -6.27 7.79
CA GLY A 129 -15.21 -7.47 7.40
C GLY A 129 -13.92 -7.19 6.65
N TYR A 130 -13.19 -8.27 6.35
CA TYR A 130 -12.02 -8.23 5.48
C TYR A 130 -12.43 -8.21 4.00
N VAL A 131 -12.03 -7.16 3.30
CA VAL A 131 -12.13 -7.07 1.84
C VAL A 131 -10.91 -7.76 1.23
N SER A 132 -11.05 -9.01 0.79
CA SER A 132 -10.03 -9.72 0.03
C SER A 132 -10.00 -9.26 -1.43
N ALA A 133 -8.99 -9.71 -2.20
CA ALA A 133 -8.96 -9.49 -3.64
C ALA A 133 -10.19 -10.10 -4.34
N GLU A 134 -10.61 -11.31 -3.96
CA GLU A 134 -11.78 -11.97 -4.55
C GLU A 134 -13.08 -11.22 -4.20
N VAL A 135 -13.21 -10.76 -2.95
CA VAL A 135 -14.36 -9.96 -2.50
C VAL A 135 -14.44 -8.66 -3.30
N CYS A 136 -13.33 -7.95 -3.44
CA CYS A 136 -13.25 -6.72 -4.24
C CYS A 136 -13.66 -6.97 -5.69
N GLN A 137 -13.08 -7.99 -6.34
CA GLN A 137 -13.39 -8.32 -7.72
C GLN A 137 -14.86 -8.76 -7.92
N ASN A 138 -15.47 -9.40 -6.92
CA ASN A 138 -16.89 -9.76 -6.98
C ASN A 138 -17.77 -8.50 -6.94
N TYR A 139 -17.53 -7.61 -5.99
CA TYR A 139 -18.26 -6.34 -5.92
C TYR A 139 -18.07 -5.47 -7.15
N GLN A 140 -16.84 -5.35 -7.67
CA GLN A 140 -16.56 -4.57 -8.89
C GLN A 140 -17.28 -5.13 -10.13
N ARG A 141 -17.43 -6.46 -10.22
CA ARG A 141 -18.21 -7.09 -11.31
C ARG A 141 -19.72 -6.87 -11.14
N ARG A 142 -20.21 -6.92 -9.90
CA ARG A 142 -21.64 -6.76 -9.60
C ARG A 142 -22.11 -5.30 -9.66
N TYR A 143 -21.23 -4.37 -9.30
CA TYR A 143 -21.47 -2.94 -9.21
C TYR A 143 -20.35 -2.16 -9.91
N PRO A 144 -20.31 -2.15 -11.25
CA PRO A 144 -19.21 -1.54 -12.00
C PRO A 144 -19.11 -0.02 -11.83
N ALA A 145 -20.23 0.68 -11.58
CA ALA A 145 -20.23 2.13 -11.38
C ALA A 145 -19.51 2.54 -10.08
N GLU A 146 -19.50 1.64 -9.09
CA GLU A 146 -18.89 1.82 -7.78
C GLU A 146 -17.52 1.13 -7.68
N ALA A 147 -16.95 0.66 -8.79
CA ALA A 147 -15.76 -0.18 -8.77
C ALA A 147 -14.56 0.47 -8.06
N GLU A 148 -14.42 1.79 -8.19
CA GLU A 148 -13.38 2.57 -7.52
C GLU A 148 -13.55 2.57 -5.99
N VAL A 149 -14.79 2.67 -5.49
CA VAL A 149 -15.10 2.62 -4.04
C VAL A 149 -14.59 1.31 -3.44
N PHE A 150 -14.88 0.19 -4.10
CA PHE A 150 -14.43 -1.12 -3.63
C PHE A 150 -12.90 -1.28 -3.68
N GLY A 151 -12.25 -0.67 -4.66
CA GLY A 151 -10.79 -0.57 -4.70
C GLY A 151 -10.22 0.14 -3.47
N ARG A 152 -10.79 1.31 -3.12
CA ARG A 152 -10.37 2.08 -1.92
C ARG A 152 -10.66 1.33 -0.61
N LEU A 153 -11.79 0.62 -0.52
CA LEU A 153 -12.10 -0.23 0.64
C LEU A 153 -11.12 -1.40 0.77
N ARG A 154 -10.71 -2.01 -0.35
CA ARG A 154 -9.67 -3.05 -0.37
C ARG A 154 -8.33 -2.52 0.10
N ASP A 155 -7.93 -1.32 -0.34
CA ASP A 155 -6.65 -0.71 0.01
C ASP A 155 -6.44 -0.52 1.52
N ASN A 156 -7.52 -0.40 2.30
CA ASN A 156 -7.46 -0.33 3.77
C ASN A 156 -6.85 -1.59 4.44
N HIS A 157 -6.88 -2.72 3.75
CA HIS A 157 -6.44 -4.02 4.27
C HIS A 157 -5.20 -4.56 3.56
N ARG A 158 -4.69 -3.86 2.56
CA ARG A 158 -3.51 -4.30 1.81
C ARG A 158 -2.25 -4.12 2.64
N VAL A 159 -1.31 -5.05 2.48
CA VAL A 159 0.07 -4.83 2.93
C VAL A 159 0.81 -4.08 1.82
N LEU A 160 1.21 -2.84 2.11
CA LEU A 160 1.87 -1.99 1.11
C LEU A 160 3.37 -2.28 1.07
N ALA A 161 3.86 -2.74 -0.09
CA ALA A 161 5.29 -2.90 -0.37
C ALA A 161 5.92 -1.52 -0.63
N CYS A 162 6.80 -1.05 0.24
CA CYS A 162 7.38 0.30 0.19
C CYS A 162 8.91 0.29 0.24
N SER A 163 9.51 1.18 -0.54
CA SER A 163 10.93 1.52 -0.46
C SER A 163 11.07 3.01 -0.22
N ALA A 164 11.75 3.39 0.88
CA ALA A 164 12.11 4.77 1.13
C ALA A 164 13.18 5.24 0.13
N LEU A 165 14.13 4.36 -0.21
CA LEU A 165 15.23 4.63 -1.13
C LEU A 165 14.72 4.98 -2.53
N PHE A 166 13.78 4.21 -3.05
CA PHE A 166 13.21 4.39 -4.38
C PHE A 166 11.93 5.22 -4.40
N ARG A 167 11.49 5.73 -3.24
CA ARG A 167 10.19 6.39 -3.04
C ARG A 167 8.98 5.58 -3.53
N PHE A 168 9.17 4.26 -3.64
CA PHE A 168 8.17 3.34 -4.17
C PHE A 168 7.01 3.18 -3.18
N ASN A 169 5.78 3.38 -3.67
CA ASN A 169 4.51 3.28 -2.93
C ASN A 169 4.37 4.17 -1.68
N LEU A 170 5.27 5.14 -1.45
CA LEU A 170 5.13 6.05 -0.31
C LEU A 170 3.87 6.92 -0.43
N ALA A 171 3.54 7.36 -1.65
CA ALA A 171 2.31 8.12 -1.90
C ALA A 171 1.06 7.29 -1.59
N GLN A 172 1.04 6.01 -1.99
CA GLN A 172 -0.06 5.09 -1.66
C GLN A 172 -0.19 4.86 -0.15
N LEU A 173 0.93 4.78 0.58
CA LEU A 173 0.92 4.73 2.05
C LEU A 173 0.26 5.99 2.64
N MET A 174 0.59 7.17 2.13
CA MET A 174 -0.04 8.42 2.57
C MET A 174 -1.56 8.42 2.31
N VAL A 175 -2.00 7.93 1.15
CA VAL A 175 -3.43 7.76 0.83
C VAL A 175 -4.11 6.84 1.85
N ALA A 176 -3.51 5.68 2.16
CA ALA A 176 -4.04 4.74 3.14
C ALA A 176 -4.13 5.35 4.55
N VAL A 177 -3.15 6.16 4.96
CA VAL A 177 -3.18 6.91 6.21
C VAL A 177 -4.32 7.93 6.22
N VAL A 178 -4.45 8.74 5.17
CA VAL A 178 -5.51 9.75 5.07
C VAL A 178 -6.91 9.12 5.12
N ASN A 179 -7.11 7.98 4.47
CA ASN A 179 -8.38 7.25 4.51
C ASN A 179 -8.77 6.83 5.94
N LYS A 180 -7.80 6.47 6.78
CA LYS A 180 -8.04 6.09 8.18
C LYS A 180 -8.21 7.30 9.13
N LEU A 181 -7.65 8.46 8.80
CA LEU A 181 -7.85 9.70 9.56
C LEU A 181 -9.28 10.28 9.42
N GLY A 182 -10.06 9.78 8.46
CA GLY A 182 -11.47 10.12 8.29
C GLY A 182 -11.75 11.40 7.48
N PRO A 183 -13.01 11.85 7.42
CA PRO A 183 -13.49 12.82 6.42
C PRO A 183 -12.78 14.17 6.46
N GLY A 184 -12.47 14.66 7.67
CA GLY A 184 -11.79 15.93 7.84
C GLY A 184 -10.34 15.93 7.33
N ALA A 185 -9.70 14.77 7.23
CA ALA A 185 -8.36 14.66 6.68
C ALA A 185 -8.37 14.64 5.15
N THR A 186 -9.31 13.93 4.52
CA THR A 186 -9.43 13.85 3.06
C THR A 186 -9.57 15.23 2.42
N ALA A 187 -10.35 16.13 3.01
CA ALA A 187 -10.46 17.52 2.53
C ALA A 187 -9.14 18.28 2.67
N ARG A 188 -8.46 18.16 3.80
CA ARG A 188 -7.18 18.84 4.10
C ARG A 188 -6.02 18.34 3.23
N PHE A 189 -6.01 17.06 2.89
CA PHE A 189 -4.95 16.43 2.10
C PHE A 189 -5.30 16.25 0.62
N ARG A 190 -6.41 16.81 0.13
CA ARG A 190 -6.84 16.70 -1.28
C ARG A 190 -5.73 17.07 -2.28
N ARG A 191 -4.97 18.13 -2.00
CA ARG A 191 -3.83 18.54 -2.83
C ARG A 191 -2.72 17.47 -2.85
N LEU A 192 -2.41 16.88 -1.70
CA LEU A 192 -1.42 15.81 -1.57
C LEU A 192 -1.88 14.54 -2.32
N LEU A 193 -3.17 14.22 -2.26
CA LEU A 193 -3.75 13.10 -3.00
C LEU A 193 -3.71 13.36 -4.52
N GLY A 194 -3.91 14.60 -4.97
CA GLY A 194 -3.84 14.98 -6.38
C GLY A 194 -2.42 15.07 -6.95
N GLU A 195 -1.41 15.27 -6.11
CA GLU A 195 0.01 15.34 -6.49
C GLU A 195 0.79 14.06 -6.11
N ALA A 196 0.10 12.96 -5.80
CA ALA A 196 0.68 11.71 -5.30
C ALA A 196 1.82 11.16 -6.19
N GLU A 197 1.68 11.28 -7.51
CA GLU A 197 2.70 10.84 -8.47
C GLU A 197 4.01 11.63 -8.34
N ARG A 198 3.93 12.93 -8.04
CA ARG A 198 5.12 13.79 -7.82
C ARG A 198 5.88 13.42 -6.56
N LEU A 199 5.21 12.83 -5.57
CA LEU A 199 5.85 12.35 -4.34
C LEU A 199 6.72 11.11 -4.59
N ALA A 200 6.44 10.36 -5.66
CA ALA A 200 7.24 9.19 -6.06
C ALA A 200 8.46 9.56 -6.91
N GLU A 201 8.56 10.81 -7.37
CA GLU A 201 9.62 11.26 -8.26
C GLU A 201 10.98 11.33 -7.53
N VAL A 202 12.01 10.78 -8.16
CA VAL A 202 13.40 10.80 -7.71
C VAL A 202 14.23 11.55 -8.76
N PRO A 203 15.04 12.55 -8.36
CA PRO A 203 15.94 13.24 -9.28
C PRO A 203 16.92 12.28 -9.97
N VAL A 204 17.25 12.56 -11.24
CA VAL A 204 18.18 11.72 -12.02
C VAL A 204 19.55 11.58 -11.32
N ASP A 205 20.06 12.65 -10.72
CA ASP A 205 21.35 12.60 -10.00
C ASP A 205 21.31 11.72 -8.75
N THR A 206 20.18 11.70 -8.04
CA THR A 206 19.97 10.74 -6.95
C THR A 206 19.94 9.31 -7.49
N MET A 207 19.19 9.05 -8.57
CA MET A 207 19.11 7.72 -9.18
C MET A 207 20.48 7.20 -9.63
N ARG A 208 21.32 8.05 -10.24
CA ARG A 208 22.69 7.68 -10.68
C ARG A 208 23.53 7.12 -9.54
N GLY A 209 23.36 7.63 -8.32
CA GLY A 209 24.07 7.15 -7.13
C GLY A 209 23.62 5.80 -6.59
N LEU A 210 22.47 5.28 -7.06
CA LEU A 210 21.86 4.05 -6.52
C LEU A 210 22.29 2.77 -7.28
N GLY A 211 22.63 2.87 -8.57
CA GLY A 211 23.21 1.79 -9.40
C GLY A 211 22.32 0.56 -9.67
N ASN A 212 22.60 -0.22 -10.73
CA ASN A 212 21.94 -1.52 -11.04
C ASN A 212 20.42 -1.50 -11.30
N PHE A 213 19.93 -0.60 -12.14
CA PHE A 213 18.53 -0.57 -12.60
C PHE A 213 18.41 -0.50 -14.12
N LEU A 214 17.23 -0.83 -14.63
CA LEU A 214 16.86 -0.65 -16.03
C LEU A 214 16.34 0.78 -16.23
N ILE A 215 16.87 1.52 -17.19
CA ILE A 215 16.38 2.87 -17.52
C ILE A 215 15.47 2.81 -18.74
N TRP A 216 14.30 3.43 -18.65
CA TRP A 216 13.30 3.47 -19.72
C TRP A 216 12.81 4.90 -19.95
N ASP A 217 12.78 5.38 -21.20
CA ASP A 217 12.35 6.74 -21.57
C ASP A 217 10.93 6.85 -22.14
N GLY A 218 10.20 5.73 -22.19
CA GLY A 218 8.87 5.65 -22.79
C GLY A 218 8.84 5.08 -24.21
N ALA A 219 9.96 5.10 -24.94
CA ALA A 219 10.06 4.59 -26.31
C ALA A 219 11.11 3.47 -26.46
N ARG A 220 12.17 3.50 -25.65
CA ARG A 220 13.31 2.57 -25.75
C ARG A 220 13.85 2.24 -24.35
N LYS A 221 14.46 1.06 -24.24
CA LYS A 221 15.33 0.74 -23.11
C LYS A 221 16.62 1.52 -23.30
N LEU A 222 16.88 2.51 -22.44
CA LEU A 222 18.07 3.35 -22.54
C LEU A 222 19.31 2.64 -21.99
N LEU A 223 19.16 1.81 -20.95
CA LEU A 223 20.27 1.08 -20.36
C LEU A 223 19.78 -0.23 -19.71
N ASP A 224 20.43 -1.33 -20.08
CA ASP A 224 20.33 -2.62 -19.40
C ASP A 224 21.66 -2.95 -18.74
N LEU A 225 21.79 -2.70 -17.43
CA LEU A 225 23.02 -3.04 -16.70
C LEU A 225 23.23 -4.57 -16.52
N SER A 226 22.30 -5.40 -17.00
CA SER A 226 22.51 -6.86 -17.11
C SER A 226 23.09 -7.29 -18.46
N ASP A 227 23.25 -6.36 -19.42
CA ASP A 227 23.89 -6.60 -20.71
C ASP A 227 25.37 -6.13 -20.68
N PRO A 228 26.35 -7.05 -20.70
CA PRO A 228 27.77 -6.73 -20.60
C PRO A 228 28.34 -6.03 -21.86
N THR A 229 27.54 -5.80 -22.91
CA THR A 229 28.00 -5.27 -24.19
C THR A 229 27.80 -3.76 -24.38
N LEU A 230 27.09 -3.08 -23.46
CA LEU A 230 26.77 -1.66 -23.58
C LEU A 230 27.77 -0.77 -22.81
N PRO A 231 28.49 0.15 -23.48
CA PRO A 231 29.40 1.08 -22.81
C PRO A 231 28.62 2.13 -22.00
N PRO A 232 29.19 2.63 -20.87
CA PRO A 232 28.55 3.61 -20.03
C PRO A 232 28.70 5.01 -20.64
N LYS A 233 27.95 5.31 -21.70
CA LYS A 233 27.81 6.69 -22.19
C LYS A 233 26.36 6.98 -22.58
N LEU A 234 25.71 7.79 -21.74
CA LEU A 234 24.51 8.57 -22.02
C LEU A 234 24.93 9.94 -22.55
#